data_AF-X1L714-F1
#
_entry.id   AF-X1L714-F1
#
_cell.length_a   1.000
_cell.length_b   1.000
_cell.length_c   1.000
_cell.angle_alpha   90.00
_cell.angle_beta   90.00
_cell.angle_gamma   90.00
#
_symmetry.space_group_name_H-M   'P 1'
#
loop_
_entity.id
_entity.type
_entity.pdbx_description
1 polymer ?
#
loop_
_entity_poly.entity_id
_entity_poly.type
_entity_poly.pdbx_seq_one_letter_code
_entity_poly.pdbx_strand_id
1 'polypeptide(L)'
;MKSKRAFLVVSITALIVAIILISLRAYYVAIALVMGALLLGHREFWSLIRKRKLPPIDERVRENTNKSIRNGFIFLIIALAFLMLPFSVRIIETPNTVHVLGGLFV
;
A
#
# COMPACT_ATOMS: atom_id res chain seq x y z
N MET A 1 -13.30 -9.31 16.92
CA MET A 1 -14.15 -9.16 15.72
C MET A 1 -14.01 -7.81 14.99
N LYS A 2 -13.54 -6.72 15.63
CA LYS A 2 -13.32 -5.41 14.95
C LYS A 2 -12.15 -5.39 13.96
N SER A 3 -11.07 -6.14 14.22
CA SER A 3 -9.87 -6.18 13.35
C SER A 3 -10.13 -6.80 11.98
N LYS A 4 -10.93 -7.87 11.91
CA LYS A 4 -11.30 -8.52 10.63
C LYS A 4 -12.07 -7.58 9.71
N ARG A 5 -13.03 -6.81 10.25
CA ARG A 5 -13.76 -5.77 9.49
C ARG A 5 -12.84 -4.63 9.05
N ALA A 6 -11.95 -4.17 9.93
CA ALA A 6 -11.00 -3.11 9.58
C ALA A 6 -10.05 -3.53 8.45
N PHE A 7 -9.52 -4.76 8.52
CA PHE A 7 -8.67 -5.33 7.47
C PHE A 7 -9.41 -5.44 6.12
N LEU A 8 -10.68 -5.86 6.15
CA LEU A 8 -11.53 -5.92 4.95
C LEU A 8 -11.76 -4.54 4.35
N VAL A 9 -12.11 -3.55 5.17
CA VAL A 9 -12.31 -2.17 4.71
C VAL A 9 -11.01 -1.63 4.09
N VAL A 10 -9.87 -1.77 4.77
CA VAL A 10 -8.57 -1.33 4.25
C VAL A 10 -8.22 -2.02 2.93
N SER A 11 -8.47 -3.32 2.81
CA SER A 11 -8.22 -4.07 1.58
C SER A 11 -9.10 -3.62 0.42
N ILE A 12 -10.40 -3.36 0.69
CA ILE A 12 -11.34 -2.85 -0.32
C ILE A 12 -10.95 -1.44 -0.76
N THR A 13 -10.60 -0.56 0.18
CA THR A 13 -10.15 0.79 -0.15
C THR A 13 -8.86 0.77 -0.96
N ALA A 14 -7.88 -0.06 -0.58
CA ALA A 14 -6.64 -0.22 -1.34
C ALA A 14 -6.90 -0.73 -2.77
N LEU A 15 -7.86 -1.65 -2.95
CA LEU A 15 -8.25 -2.16 -4.26
C LEU A 15 -8.89 -1.05 -5.14
N ILE A 16 -9.81 -0.26 -4.59
CA ILE A 16 -10.44 0.86 -5.31
C ILE A 16 -9.38 1.87 -5.73
N VAL A 17 -8.47 2.25 -4.82
CA VAL A 17 -7.38 3.17 -5.13
C VAL A 17 -6.48 2.60 -6.23
N ALA A 18 -6.14 1.31 -6.19
CA ALA A 18 -5.34 0.67 -7.23
C ALA A 18 -6.02 0.73 -8.61
N ILE A 19 -7.34 0.50 -8.68
CA ILE A 19 -8.11 0.60 -9.94
C ILE A 19 -8.08 2.03 -10.49
N ILE A 20 -8.21 3.04 -9.63
CA ILE A 20 -8.11 4.46 -10.02
C ILE A 20 -6.71 4.77 -10.57
N LEU A 21 -5.66 4.32 -9.88
CA LEU A 21 -4.27 4.53 -10.32
C LEU A 21 -3.95 3.88 -11.67
N ILE A 22 -4.46 2.66 -11.90
CA ILE A 22 -4.31 1.96 -13.17
C ILE A 22 -5.04 2.73 -14.29
N SER A 23 -6.25 3.22 -14.01
CA SER A 23 -7.03 4.04 -14.95
C SER A 23 -6.29 5.32 -15.34
N LEU A 24 -5.57 5.93 -14.41
CA LEU A 24 -4.73 7.12 -14.64
C LEU A 24 -3.37 6.81 -15.28
N ARG A 25 -3.11 5.55 -15.68
CA ARG A 25 -1.80 5.07 -16.19
C ARG A 25 -0.64 5.29 -15.20
N ALA A 26 -0.92 5.49 -13.91
CA ALA A 26 0.06 5.64 -12.85
C ALA A 26 0.56 4.27 -12.37
N TYR A 27 1.07 3.45 -13.30
CA TYR A 27 1.44 2.06 -13.04
C TYR A 27 2.52 1.91 -11.96
N TYR A 28 3.49 2.82 -11.91
CA TYR A 28 4.55 2.81 -10.89
C TYR A 28 3.99 2.99 -9.47
N VAL A 29 3.04 3.91 -9.31
CA VAL A 29 2.38 4.17 -8.03
C VAL A 29 1.47 3.00 -7.64
N ALA A 30 0.76 2.42 -8.62
CA ALA A 30 -0.07 1.24 -8.40
C ALA A 30 0.76 0.03 -7.93
N ILE A 31 1.91 -0.24 -8.58
CA ILE A 31 2.83 -1.31 -8.18
C ILE A 31 3.36 -1.07 -6.76
N ALA A 32 3.78 0.16 -6.44
CA ALA A 32 4.25 0.51 -5.11
C ALA A 32 3.16 0.32 -4.03
N LEU A 33 1.91 0.69 -4.34
CA LEU A 33 0.77 0.48 -3.44
C LEU A 33 0.51 -1.01 -3.20
N VAL A 34 0.50 -1.81 -4.26
CA VAL A 34 0.30 -3.27 -4.17
C VAL A 34 1.42 -3.93 -3.37
N MET A 35 2.68 -3.59 -3.65
CA MET A 35 3.83 -4.12 -2.92
C MET A 35 3.84 -3.70 -1.45
N GLY A 36 3.52 -2.44 -1.16
CA GLY A 36 3.43 -1.93 0.20
C GLY A 36 2.30 -2.58 1.00
N ALA A 37 1.14 -2.80 0.37
CA ALA A 37 0.02 -3.52 0.98
C ALA A 37 0.38 -4.99 1.28
N LEU A 38 1.08 -5.67 0.36
CA LEU A 38 1.57 -7.03 0.55
C LEU A 38 2.60 -7.12 1.68
N LEU A 39 3.50 -6.14 1.80
CA LEU A 39 4.50 -6.09 2.88
C LEU A 39 3.85 -5.86 4.24
N LEU A 40 2.91 -4.90 4.34
CA LEU A 40 2.17 -4.63 5.57
C LEU A 40 1.37 -5.83 6.05
N GLY A 41 0.77 -6.57 5.10
CA GLY A 41 -0.01 -7.76 5.39
C GLY A 41 0.79 -9.07 5.33
N HIS A 42 2.11 -9.05 5.16
CA HIS A 42 2.90 -10.23 4.80
C HIS A 42 2.69 -11.38 5.80
N ARG A 43 2.65 -11.06 7.10
CA ARG A 43 2.46 -12.05 8.16
C ARG A 43 1.05 -12.65 8.12
N GLU A 44 0.02 -11.83 7.95
CA GLU A 44 -1.36 -12.32 7.81
C GLU A 44 -1.53 -13.14 6.53
N PHE A 45 -0.98 -12.67 5.41
CA PHE A 45 -1.02 -13.34 4.11
C PHE A 45 -0.32 -14.70 4.15
N TRP A 46 0.88 -14.76 4.74
CA TRP A 46 1.64 -15.99 4.86
C TRP A 46 0.94 -17.03 5.75
N SER A 47 0.33 -16.57 6.84
CA SER A 47 -0.49 -17.42 7.71
C SER A 47 -1.76 -17.91 7.00
N LEU A 48 -2.41 -17.07 6.20
CA LEU A 48 -3.57 -17.45 5.40
C LEU A 48 -3.20 -18.48 4.33
N ILE A 49 -2.07 -18.32 3.64
CA ILE A 49 -1.60 -19.28 2.63
C ILE A 49 -1.25 -20.63 3.28
N ARG A 50 -0.43 -20.62 4.33
CA ARG A 50 0.12 -21.84 4.93
C ARG A 50 -0.87 -22.57 5.83
N LYS A 51 -1.67 -21.84 6.61
CA LYS A 51 -2.54 -22.41 7.66
C LYS A 51 -4.03 -22.22 7.40
N ARG A 52 -4.42 -21.47 6.34
CA ARG A 52 -5.81 -21.06 6.05
C ARG A 52 -6.52 -20.42 7.24
N LYS A 53 -5.75 -19.88 8.19
CA LYS A 53 -6.22 -19.29 9.44
C LYS A 53 -5.39 -18.05 9.71
N LEU A 54 -6.07 -16.98 10.14
CA LEU A 54 -5.40 -15.79 10.64
C LEU A 54 -4.66 -16.15 11.95
N PRO A 55 -3.45 -15.63 12.15
CA PRO A 55 -2.72 -15.88 13.39
C PRO A 55 -3.52 -15.28 14.55
N PRO A 56 -3.64 -15.98 15.69
CA PRO A 56 -4.27 -15.41 16.87
C PRO A 56 -3.48 -14.16 17.28
N ILE A 57 -4.16 -13.02 17.33
CA ILE A 57 -3.57 -11.79 17.83
C ILE A 57 -3.69 -11.85 19.35
N ASP A 58 -2.58 -12.17 20.02
CA ASP A 58 -2.50 -12.11 21.47
C ASP A 58 -2.88 -10.70 21.94
N GLU A 59 -3.74 -10.60 22.95
CA GLU A 59 -4.19 -9.31 23.50
C GLU A 59 -3.03 -8.46 24.01
N ARG A 60 -1.96 -9.11 24.48
CA ARG A 60 -0.71 -8.46 24.91
C ARG A 60 0.02 -7.74 23.77
N VAL A 61 -0.11 -8.23 22.54
CA VAL A 61 0.58 -7.68 21.36
C VAL A 61 -0.37 -6.89 20.47
N ARG A 62 -1.68 -6.96 20.74
CA ARG A 62 -2.73 -6.29 19.97
C ARG A 62 -2.53 -4.78 19.92
N GLU A 63 -2.21 -4.15 21.05
CA GLU A 63 -1.92 -2.72 21.14
C GLU A 63 -0.75 -2.33 20.21
N ASN A 64 0.35 -3.07 20.29
CA ASN A 64 1.56 -2.83 19.50
C ASN A 64 1.33 -3.11 18.02
N THR A 65 0.60 -4.17 17.69
CA THR A 65 0.24 -4.53 16.31
C THR A 65 -0.63 -3.44 15.69
N ASN A 66 -1.60 -2.91 16.45
CA ASN A 66 -2.47 -1.85 15.96
C ASN A 66 -1.71 -0.53 15.75
N LYS A 67 -0.77 -0.19 16.66
CA LYS A 67 0.14 0.95 16.49
C LYS A 67 1.07 0.77 15.28
N SER A 68 1.61 -0.44 15.08
CA SER A 68 2.48 -0.77 13.95
C SER A 68 1.75 -0.68 12.62
N ILE A 69 0.54 -1.25 12.51
CA ILE A 69 -0.30 -1.14 11.30
C ILE A 69 -0.63 0.32 11.00
N ARG A 70 -1.02 1.10 12.02
CA ARG A 70 -1.32 2.53 11.84
C ARG A 70 -0.09 3.30 11.34
N ASN A 71 1.07 3.10 11.97
CA ASN A 71 2.30 3.79 11.57
C ASN A 71 2.76 3.34 10.17
N GLY A 72 2.66 2.05 9.87
CA GLY A 72 2.99 1.52 8.54
C GLY A 72 2.06 2.05 7.45
N PHE A 73 0.77 2.21 7.74
CA PHE A 73 -0.19 2.83 6.83
C PHE A 73 0.10 4.31 6.59
N ILE A 74 0.43 5.07 7.64
CA ILE A 74 0.85 6.47 7.50
C ILE A 74 2.11 6.56 6.62
N PHE A 75 3.10 5.69 6.86
CA PHE A 75 4.32 5.64 6.08
C PHE A 75 4.05 5.30 4.60
N LEU A 76 3.14 4.36 4.34
CA LEU A 76 2.68 4.02 2.99
C LEU A 76 2.05 5.24 2.29
N ILE A 77 1.15 5.96 2.96
CA ILE A 77 0.51 7.15 2.39
C ILE A 77 1.55 8.22 2.07
N ILE A 78 2.47 8.49 2.99
CA ILE A 78 3.54 9.48 2.77
C ILE A 78 4.42 9.07 1.59
N ALA A 79 4.83 7.81 1.52
CA ALA A 79 5.62 7.28 0.42
C ALA A 79 4.89 7.41 -0.93
N LEU A 80 3.59 7.09 -0.98
CA LEU A 80 2.77 7.25 -2.19
C LEU A 80 2.62 8.71 -2.59
N ALA A 81 2.41 9.61 -1.62
CA ALA A 81 2.34 11.05 -1.87
C ALA A 81 3.67 11.57 -2.44
N PHE A 82 4.80 11.17 -1.86
CA PHE A 82 6.13 11.50 -2.37
C PHE A 82 6.36 10.97 -3.78
N LEU A 83 5.94 9.73 -4.06
CA LEU A 83 6.08 9.11 -5.37
C LEU A 83 5.22 9.81 -6.43
N MET A 84 4.12 10.46 -6.03
CA MET A 84 3.26 11.25 -6.91
C MET A 84 3.77 12.68 -7.18
N LEU A 85 4.59 13.27 -6.29
CA LEU A 85 5.10 14.64 -6.45
C LEU A 85 5.77 14.93 -7.81
N PRO A 86 6.73 14.13 -8.30
CA PRO A 86 7.40 14.41 -9.57
C PRO A 86 6.49 14.24 -10.80
N PHE A 87 5.34 13.54 -10.66
CA PHE A 87 4.42 13.26 -11.77
C PHE A 87 3.17 14.15 -11.78
N SER A 88 2.90 14.90 -10.71
CA SER A 88 1.78 15.85 -10.61
C SER A 88 1.83 16.98 -11.66
N VAL A 89 3.04 17.33 -12.12
CA VAL A 89 3.28 18.53 -12.94
C VAL A 89 3.26 18.24 -14.46
N ARG A 90 3.27 16.97 -14.89
CA ARG A 90 3.38 16.62 -16.32
C ARG A 90 2.19 15.80 -16.82
N ILE A 91 1.04 16.46 -16.93
CA ILE A 91 -0.18 15.89 -17.53
C ILE A 91 -0.14 16.00 -19.08
N ILE A 92 0.78 16.79 -19.65
CA ILE A 92 0.80 17.16 -21.07
C ILE A 92 1.81 16.34 -21.91
N GLU A 93 2.85 15.76 -21.29
CA GLU A 93 3.86 14.96 -22.01
C GLU A 93 3.86 13.51 -21.53
N THR A 94 3.83 12.56 -22.47
CA THR A 94 4.09 11.15 -22.17
C THR A 94 5.49 11.00 -21.57
N PRO A 95 5.64 10.63 -20.28
CA PRO A 95 6.95 10.62 -19.64
C PRO A 95 7.79 9.47 -20.22
N ASN A 96 8.90 9.83 -20.88
CA ASN A 96 9.92 8.89 -21.31
C ASN A 96 10.62 8.24 -20.09
N THR A 97 11.20 7.05 -20.24
CA THR A 97 11.84 6.27 -19.16
C THR A 97 12.87 7.08 -18.37
N VAL A 98 13.57 8.00 -19.05
CA VAL A 98 14.54 8.92 -18.45
C VAL A 98 13.88 9.90 -17.47
N HIS A 99 12.67 10.37 -17.75
CA HIS A 99 11.93 11.27 -16.85
C HIS A 99 11.44 10.54 -15.60
N VAL A 100 11.05 9.27 -15.73
CA VAL A 100 10.66 8.44 -14.59
C VAL A 100 11.85 8.19 -13.67
N LEU A 101 13.02 7.85 -14.26
CA LEU A 101 14.26 7.66 -13.51
C LEU A 101 14.75 8.97 -12.88
N GLY A 102 14.67 10.09 -13.61
CA GLY A 102 15.03 11.41 -13.08
C GLY A 102 14.15 11.87 -11.92
N GLY A 103 12.86 11.53 -11.89
CA GLY A 103 11.99 11.83 -10.75
C GLY A 103 12.20 10.94 -9.53
N LEU A 104 12.78 9.74 -9.70
CA LEU A 104 13.00 8.76 -8.63
C LEU A 104 14.40 8.86 -7.99
N PHE A 105 15.39 9.36 -8.72
CA PHE A 105 16.81 9.35 -8.32
C PHE A 105 17.45 10.74 -8.19
N VAL A 106 16.66 11.82 -8.24
CA VAL A 106 17.10 13.19 -7.90
C VAL A 106 16.80 13.49 -6.44
#